data_AF-A0A529N803-F1
#
_entry.id   AF-A0A529N803-F1
#
_cell.length_a   1.000
_cell.length_b   1.000
_cell.length_c   1.000
_cell.angle_alpha   90.00
_cell.angle_beta   90.00
_cell.angle_gamma   90.00
#
_symmetry.space_group_name_H-M   'P 1'
#
loop_
_entity.id
_entity.type
_entity.pdbx_description
1 polymer ?
#
loop_
_entity_poly.entity_id
_entity_poly.type
_entity_poly.pdbx_seq_one_letter_code
_entity_poly.pdbx_strand_id
1 'polypeptide(L)'
;RFGAMPSEAATLLEVSRLRIDAAELGLSQVDVGPEAIAITFRTKVSASVRQNILRLDGFEFRRGRLICRPSNKPGIAKLEVLRSV
;
A
#
# COMPACT_ATOMS: atom_id res chain seq x y z
N ARG A 1 24.53 -17.81 -13.76
CA ARG A 1 24.01 -19.09 -14.32
C ARG A 1 23.15 -18.90 -15.57
N PHE A 2 22.46 -17.75 -15.74
CA PHE A 2 21.51 -17.54 -16.84
C PHE A 2 21.84 -16.33 -17.74
N GLY A 3 23.04 -15.76 -17.63
CA GLY A 3 23.42 -14.54 -18.35
C GLY A 3 22.88 -13.27 -17.69
N ALA A 4 22.69 -12.22 -18.49
CA ALA A 4 22.14 -10.94 -18.05
C ALA A 4 20.65 -11.08 -17.67
N MET A 5 20.21 -10.27 -16.71
CA MET A 5 18.83 -10.29 -16.22
C MET A 5 17.90 -9.56 -17.19
N PRO A 6 16.85 -10.21 -17.72
CA PRO A 6 15.80 -9.51 -18.46
C PRO A 6 15.03 -8.53 -17.57
N SER A 7 14.46 -7.49 -18.17
CA SER A 7 13.64 -6.49 -17.46
C SER A 7 12.49 -7.13 -16.67
N GLU A 8 11.85 -8.13 -17.25
CA GLU A 8 10.70 -8.81 -16.65
C GLU A 8 11.11 -9.60 -15.42
N ALA A 9 12.32 -10.18 -15.42
CA ALA A 9 12.86 -10.88 -14.26
C ALA A 9 13.20 -9.90 -13.13
N ALA A 10 13.71 -8.70 -13.46
CA ALA A 10 13.91 -7.65 -12.48
C ALA A 10 12.58 -7.20 -11.85
N THR A 11 11.56 -6.94 -12.67
CA THR A 11 10.20 -6.60 -12.18
C THR A 11 9.62 -7.71 -11.31
N LEU A 12 9.78 -8.98 -11.70
CA LEU A 12 9.29 -10.11 -10.90
C LEU A 12 9.94 -10.13 -9.51
N LEU A 13 11.23 -9.87 -9.41
CA LEU A 13 11.94 -9.82 -8.14
C LEU A 13 11.49 -8.64 -7.28
N GLU A 14 11.26 -7.46 -7.86
CA GLU A 14 10.74 -6.29 -7.15
C GLU A 14 9.32 -6.53 -6.62
N VAL A 15 8.43 -7.09 -7.45
CA VAL A 15 7.08 -7.46 -7.04
C VAL A 15 7.13 -8.53 -5.95
N SER A 16 8.07 -9.47 -6.01
CA SER A 16 8.23 -10.51 -5.00
C SER A 16 8.67 -9.93 -3.65
N ARG A 17 9.58 -8.96 -3.64
CA ARG A 17 9.97 -8.22 -2.42
C ARG A 17 8.77 -7.47 -1.84
N LEU A 18 8.05 -6.71 -2.67
CA LEU A 18 6.85 -6.00 -2.25
C LEU A 18 5.81 -6.95 -1.63
N ARG A 19 5.64 -8.15 -2.19
CA ARG A 19 4.70 -9.15 -1.65
C ARG A 19 5.12 -9.70 -0.29
N ILE A 20 6.43 -9.86 -0.04
CA ILE A 20 6.95 -10.28 1.27
C ILE A 20 6.66 -9.19 2.29
N ASP A 21 7.06 -7.94 2.00
CA ASP A 21 6.83 -6.81 2.90
C ASP A 21 5.34 -6.60 3.19
N ALA A 22 4.50 -6.67 2.15
CA ALA A 22 3.06 -6.58 2.29
C ALA A 22 2.49 -7.70 3.18
N ALA A 23 3.02 -8.92 3.06
CA ALA A 23 2.58 -10.03 3.87
C ALA A 23 2.92 -9.85 5.35
N GLU A 24 4.13 -9.39 5.65
CA GLU A 24 4.61 -9.08 7.00
C GLU A 24 3.82 -7.94 7.64
N LEU A 25 3.40 -6.94 6.85
CA LEU A 25 2.52 -5.85 7.27
C LEU A 25 1.04 -6.25 7.39
N GLY A 26 0.71 -7.53 7.20
CA GLY A 26 -0.65 -8.04 7.34
C GLY A 26 -1.58 -7.67 6.18
N LEU A 27 -1.05 -7.34 5.01
CA LEU A 27 -1.84 -7.12 3.79
C LEU A 27 -2.14 -8.46 3.11
N SER A 28 -3.37 -8.61 2.62
CA SER A 28 -3.82 -9.80 1.88
C SER A 28 -3.87 -9.55 0.37
N GLN A 29 -4.11 -8.32 -0.07
CA GLN A 29 -4.28 -7.97 -1.48
C GLN A 29 -3.98 -6.50 -1.75
N VAL A 30 -3.40 -6.23 -2.91
CA VAL A 30 -3.20 -4.89 -3.47
C VAL A 30 -3.74 -4.89 -4.90
N ASP A 31 -4.78 -4.11 -5.17
CA ASP A 31 -5.38 -3.94 -6.48
C ASP A 31 -5.06 -2.56 -7.04
N VAL A 32 -4.76 -2.47 -8.32
CA VAL A 32 -4.54 -1.19 -9.02
C VAL A 32 -5.72 -0.93 -9.94
N GLY A 33 -6.33 0.25 -9.79
CA GLY A 33 -7.29 0.79 -10.74
C GLY A 33 -6.73 2.04 -11.45
N PRO A 34 -7.46 2.60 -12.42
CA PRO A 34 -7.01 3.76 -13.19
C PRO A 34 -6.76 5.01 -12.33
N GLU A 35 -7.49 5.17 -11.22
CA GLU A 35 -7.43 6.38 -10.38
C GLU A 35 -6.89 6.13 -8.96
N ALA A 36 -6.77 4.87 -8.54
CA ALA A 36 -6.50 4.55 -7.14
C ALA A 36 -5.90 3.15 -6.97
N ILE A 37 -5.22 2.96 -5.84
CA ILE A 37 -4.80 1.65 -5.35
C ILE A 37 -5.76 1.23 -4.22
N ALA A 38 -6.21 -0.02 -4.21
CA ALA A 38 -6.98 -0.58 -3.12
C ALA A 38 -6.15 -1.62 -2.35
N ILE A 39 -6.11 -1.49 -1.03
CA ILE A 39 -5.39 -2.38 -0.12
C ILE A 39 -6.39 -3.12 0.75
N THR A 40 -6.26 -4.44 0.78
CA THR A 40 -7.02 -5.33 1.67
C THR A 40 -6.09 -5.86 2.75
N PHE A 41 -6.57 -5.84 4.00
CA PHE A 41 -5.85 -6.37 5.15
C PHE A 41 -6.29 -7.81 5.43
N ARG A 42 -5.38 -8.66 5.93
CA ARG A 42 -5.67 -10.04 6.34
C ARG A 42 -6.69 -10.08 7.47
N THR A 43 -6.61 -9.13 8.41
CA THR A 43 -7.52 -8.98 9.54
C THR A 43 -8.20 -7.62 9.50
N LYS A 44 -9.32 -7.50 10.21
CA LYS A 44 -9.99 -6.20 10.33
C LYS A 44 -9.06 -5.22 11.06
N VAL A 45 -8.76 -4.11 10.39
CA VAL A 45 -8.04 -2.98 10.98
C VAL A 45 -8.84 -2.41 12.16
N SER A 46 -8.15 -2.09 13.26
CA SER A 46 -8.77 -1.50 14.45
C SER A 46 -9.41 -0.15 14.13
N ALA A 47 -10.43 0.23 14.91
CA ALA A 47 -11.12 1.50 14.72
C ALA A 47 -10.18 2.71 14.90
N SER A 48 -9.24 2.65 15.84
CA SER A 48 -8.27 3.73 16.08
C SER A 48 -7.34 3.94 14.88
N VAL A 49 -6.77 2.87 14.33
CA VAL A 49 -5.90 2.94 13.15
C VAL A 49 -6.68 3.46 11.94
N ARG A 50 -7.92 2.96 11.73
CA ARG A 50 -8.79 3.46 10.66
C ARG A 50 -9.02 4.98 10.78
N GLN A 51 -9.32 5.48 11.99
CA GLN A 51 -9.53 6.91 12.21
C GLN A 51 -8.26 7.73 11.95
N ASN A 52 -7.09 7.23 12.36
CA ASN A 52 -5.81 7.90 12.09
C ASN A 52 -5.52 8.00 10.59
N ILE A 53 -5.74 6.92 9.84
CA ILE A 53 -5.54 6.91 8.39
C ILE A 53 -6.55 7.83 7.68
N LEU A 54 -7.82 7.85 8.09
CA LEU A 54 -8.84 8.71 7.48
C LEU A 54 -8.61 10.21 7.71
N ARG A 55 -7.80 10.60 8.70
CA ARG A 55 -7.37 11.99 8.88
C ARG A 55 -6.35 12.43 7.84
N LEU A 56 -5.69 11.47 7.18
CA LEU A 56 -4.75 11.73 6.10
C LEU A 56 -5.52 11.92 4.79
N ASP A 57 -5.15 12.95 4.06
CA ASP A 57 -5.72 13.23 2.75
C ASP A 57 -5.41 12.11 1.74
N GLY A 58 -6.30 11.88 0.77
CA GLY A 58 -6.13 10.84 -0.25
C GLY A 58 -6.38 9.39 0.22
N PHE A 59 -6.88 9.18 1.44
CA PHE A 59 -7.22 7.85 1.96
C PHE A 59 -8.70 7.75 2.32
N GLU A 60 -9.35 6.67 1.89
CA GLU A 60 -10.71 6.34 2.30
C GLU A 60 -10.86 4.84 2.58
N PHE A 61 -11.79 4.47 3.45
CA PHE A 61 -12.17 3.06 3.60
C PHE A 61 -13.46 2.78 2.84
N ARG A 62 -13.41 1.86 1.87
CA ARG A 62 -14.58 1.47 1.06
C ARG A 62 -14.70 -0.04 0.97
N ARG A 63 -15.86 -0.58 1.35
CA ARG A 63 -16.16 -2.03 1.34
C ARG A 63 -15.08 -2.86 2.06
N GLY A 64 -14.58 -2.37 3.18
CA GLY A 64 -13.57 -3.08 3.99
C GLY A 64 -12.12 -2.94 3.50
N ARG A 65 -11.87 -2.18 2.43
CA ARG A 65 -10.53 -1.92 1.87
C ARG A 65 -10.12 -0.48 2.09
N LEU A 66 -8.82 -0.23 2.20
CA LEU A 66 -8.24 1.10 2.16
C LEU A 66 -8.01 1.48 0.71
N ILE A 67 -8.61 2.57 0.25
CA ILE A 67 -8.41 3.13 -1.08
C ILE A 67 -7.44 4.29 -0.93
N CYS A 68 -6.34 4.22 -1.66
CA CYS A 68 -5.27 5.21 -1.73
C CYS A 68 -5.40 5.94 -3.07
N ARG A 69 -5.75 7.22 -3.02
CA ARG A 69 -5.77 8.10 -4.19
C ARG A 69 -4.53 8.98 -4.24
N PRO A 70 -4.11 9.41 -5.43
CA PRO A 70 -3.13 10.47 -5.57
C PRO A 70 -3.54 11.70 -4.75
N SER A 71 -2.60 12.20 -3.98
CA SER A 71 -2.78 13.40 -3.17
C SER A 71 -2.36 14.62 -3.97
N ASN A 72 -3.20 15.65 -4.03
CA ASN A 72 -2.81 16.95 -4.60
C ASN A 72 -1.94 17.78 -3.64
N LYS A 73 -1.71 17.33 -2.39
CA LYS A 73 -0.80 17.95 -1.42
C LYS A 73 0.56 17.25 -1.40
N PRO A 74 1.68 17.99 -1.23
CA PRO A 74 3.04 17.42 -1.27
C PRO A 74 3.21 16.27 -0.26
N GLY A 75 3.65 15.12 -0.76
CA GLY A 75 3.55 13.81 -0.09
C GLY A 75 4.53 13.54 1.05
N ILE A 76 5.57 14.34 1.25
CA ILE A 76 6.62 14.10 2.27
C ILE A 76 6.01 14.14 3.69
N ALA A 77 5.05 15.03 3.93
CA ALA A 77 4.39 15.16 5.24
C ALA A 77 3.54 13.93 5.64
N LYS A 78 3.13 13.07 4.69
CA LYS A 78 2.26 11.91 4.97
C LYS A 78 3.02 10.69 5.49
N LEU A 79 4.26 10.49 5.04
CA LEU A 79 5.07 9.34 5.45
C LEU A 79 5.61 9.49 6.88
N GLU A 80 5.93 10.72 7.31
CA GLU A 80 6.38 10.98 8.69
C GLU A 80 5.27 10.74 9.71
N VAL A 81 4.02 11.14 9.41
CA VAL A 81 2.86 10.91 10.28
C VAL A 81 2.51 9.43 10.40
N LEU A 82 2.74 8.63 9.35
CA LEU A 82 2.52 7.18 9.39
C LEU A 82 3.61 6.42 10.15
N ARG A 83 4.83 6.99 10.28
CA ARG A 83 5.94 6.40 11.04
C ARG A 83 5.88 6.68 12.54
N SER A 84 5.07 7.65 12.98
CA SER A 84 4.93 8.06 14.38
C SER A 84 3.77 7.38 15.12
N VAL A 85 3.13 6.36 14.54
CA VAL A 85 2.01 5.60 15.13
C VAL A 85 2.48 4.20 15.51
#